data_AF-A0A8B8LSW7-F1
#
_entry.id   AF-A0A8B8LSW7-F1
#
_cell.length_a   1.000
_cell.length_b   1.000
_cell.length_c   1.000
_cell.angle_alpha   90.00
_cell.angle_beta   90.00
_cell.angle_gamma   90.00
#
_symmetry.space_group_name_H-M   'P 1'
#
loop_
_entity.id
_entity.type
_entity.pdbx_description
1 polymer ?
#
loop_
_entity_poly.entity_id
_entity_poly.type
_entity_poly.pdbx_seq_one_letter_code
_entity_poly.pdbx_strand_id
1 'polypeptide(L)'
;MESVLSQVGGGLCNGMTPLKGLAESQRGVLGTHFKPCSFGVGGRRPRRVVLVKAEAVNINPDIRKSEEKVVDSVVVTELSKPLTAYCRCWRSGTFPLCDGSHVKHNKATGDNVGPLLLKK
;
A
#
# COMPACT_ATOMS: atom_id res chain seq x y z
N MET A 1 -56.20 12.98 -15.04
CA MET A 1 -56.21 13.65 -13.74
C MET A 1 -54.90 13.37 -13.02
N GLU A 2 -53.88 14.13 -13.40
CA GLU A 2 -53.13 15.08 -12.53
C GLU A 2 -51.99 14.33 -11.82
N SER A 3 -50.73 14.29 -12.30
CA SER A 3 -49.74 15.37 -12.48
C SER A 3 -49.51 16.20 -11.21
N VAL A 4 -48.31 16.13 -10.61
CA VAL A 4 -47.47 17.30 -10.26
C VAL A 4 -46.00 16.87 -10.09
N LEU A 5 -45.14 17.41 -10.97
CA LEU A 5 -43.67 17.48 -10.85
C LEU A 5 -43.27 18.42 -9.71
N SER A 6 -42.14 18.16 -9.06
CA SER A 6 -41.35 19.24 -8.44
C SER A 6 -39.91 19.21 -8.97
N GLN A 7 -39.63 20.17 -9.85
CA GLN A 7 -38.30 20.63 -10.24
C GLN A 7 -38.02 21.98 -9.52
N VAL A 8 -36.82 22.50 -9.78
CA VAL A 8 -36.24 23.82 -9.45
C VAL A 8 -35.29 23.75 -8.25
N GLY A 9 -33.99 24.06 -8.37
CA GLY A 9 -33.21 24.60 -9.48
C GLY A 9 -31.96 25.32 -8.97
N GLY A 10 -30.89 25.31 -9.79
CA GLY A 10 -29.80 26.29 -9.95
C GLY A 10 -29.03 26.76 -8.71
N GLY A 11 -27.71 26.80 -8.65
CA GLY A 11 -26.70 26.95 -9.69
C GLY A 11 -25.72 28.02 -9.18
N LEU A 12 -24.41 27.85 -9.41
CA LEU A 12 -23.49 28.90 -9.86
C LEU A 12 -22.06 28.37 -9.88
N CYS A 13 -21.48 28.59 -11.05
CA CYS A 13 -20.11 28.44 -11.47
C CYS A 13 -19.19 29.55 -10.92
N ASN A 14 -17.88 29.31 -11.09
CA ASN A 14 -16.72 30.22 -11.13
C ASN A 14 -15.69 29.94 -10.00
N GLY A 15 -14.39 29.81 -10.28
CA GLY A 15 -13.69 30.12 -11.50
C GLY A 15 -12.31 29.46 -11.61
N MET A 16 -11.97 29.17 -12.86
CA MET A 16 -10.60 29.12 -13.35
C MET A 16 -9.98 30.52 -13.25
N THR A 17 -8.71 30.63 -12.85
CA THR A 17 -7.72 31.35 -13.66
C THR A 17 -6.29 30.89 -13.32
N PRO A 18 -5.42 30.77 -14.34
CA PRO A 18 -3.99 30.50 -14.21
C PRO A 18 -3.20 31.82 -14.09
N LEU A 19 -2.17 31.86 -13.22
CA LEU A 19 -1.23 32.98 -13.20
C LEU A 19 -0.10 32.74 -14.22
N LYS A 20 -0.09 33.53 -15.29
CA LYS A 20 1.07 33.78 -16.16
C LYS A 20 1.40 35.28 -16.11
N GLY A 21 2.68 35.59 -15.93
CA GLY A 21 3.35 36.73 -16.59
C GLY A 21 3.54 38.02 -15.80
N LEU A 22 4.81 38.37 -15.53
CA LEU A 22 5.43 39.69 -15.73
C LEU A 22 6.96 39.44 -15.67
N ALA A 23 7.67 39.38 -16.80
CA ALA A 23 8.22 40.49 -17.57
C ALA A 23 9.22 41.38 -16.78
N GLU A 24 10.48 41.24 -17.19
CA GLU A 24 11.61 42.18 -17.20
C GLU A 24 11.64 43.40 -16.27
N SER A 25 12.73 43.50 -15.49
CA SER A 25 13.33 44.78 -15.13
C SER A 25 14.83 44.74 -15.41
N GLN A 26 15.28 45.82 -16.06
CA GLN A 26 16.58 45.98 -16.69
C GLN A 26 17.69 46.38 -15.71
N ARG A 27 18.93 46.06 -16.14
CA ARG A 27 20.20 46.79 -15.94
C ARG A 27 20.74 46.97 -14.52
N GLY A 28 21.90 46.34 -14.30
CA GLY A 28 22.91 46.75 -13.33
C GLY A 28 24.25 46.12 -13.68
N VAL A 29 25.01 46.76 -14.56
CA VAL A 29 26.41 46.45 -14.85
C VAL A 29 27.26 46.98 -13.70
N LEU A 30 28.05 46.11 -13.05
CA LEU A 30 29.45 46.40 -12.70
C LEU A 30 30.12 45.10 -12.22
N GLY A 31 31.19 44.71 -12.92
CA GLY A 31 31.86 43.44 -12.73
C GLY A 31 32.86 43.45 -11.58
N THR A 32 33.13 42.24 -11.06
CA THR A 32 34.42 41.89 -10.45
C THR A 32 34.68 40.40 -10.68
N HIS A 33 35.67 40.11 -11.53
CA HIS A 33 36.53 38.93 -11.50
C HIS A 33 35.88 37.54 -11.30
N PHE A 34 35.42 36.94 -12.39
CA PHE A 34 35.27 35.48 -12.46
C PHE A 34 36.67 34.84 -12.48
N LYS A 35 37.06 34.19 -11.38
CA LYS A 35 38.11 33.16 -11.39
C LYS A 35 37.47 31.85 -11.86
N PRO A 36 37.81 31.30 -13.03
CA PRO A 36 37.44 29.93 -13.35
C PRO A 36 38.34 29.01 -12.50
N CYS A 37 37.80 28.49 -11.40
CA CYS A 37 38.38 27.30 -10.79
C CYS A 37 38.23 26.18 -11.83
N SER A 38 39.36 25.68 -12.34
CA SER A 38 39.41 24.57 -13.29
C SER A 38 38.49 23.44 -12.82
N PHE A 39 37.43 23.20 -13.58
CA PHE A 39 36.59 22.02 -13.44
C PHE A 39 37.45 20.80 -13.74
N GLY A 40 38.01 20.18 -12.70
CA GLY A 40 38.50 18.82 -12.79
C GLY A 40 37.31 17.92 -13.08
N VAL A 41 37.18 17.47 -14.33
CA VAL A 41 36.23 16.43 -14.74
C VAL A 41 36.74 15.10 -14.19
N GLY A 42 36.65 14.93 -12.87
CA GLY A 42 36.77 13.63 -12.23
C GLY A 42 35.49 12.86 -12.53
N GLY A 43 35.56 11.92 -13.48
CA GLY A 43 34.44 11.07 -13.89
C GLY A 43 33.75 10.42 -12.68
N ARG A 44 32.62 10.99 -12.27
CA ARG A 44 31.75 10.40 -11.25
C ARG A 44 31.13 9.16 -11.86
N ARG A 45 31.65 7.98 -11.49
CA ARG A 45 31.00 6.69 -11.77
C ARG A 45 29.54 6.80 -11.30
N PRO A 46 28.55 6.44 -12.13
CA PRO A 46 27.16 6.48 -11.70
C PRO A 46 26.99 5.54 -10.51
N ARG A 47 26.58 6.09 -9.35
CA ARG A 47 26.19 5.28 -8.21
C ARG A 47 24.97 4.47 -8.63
N ARG A 48 25.13 3.14 -8.67
CA ARG A 48 24.04 2.19 -8.91
C ARG A 48 23.03 2.33 -7.77
N VAL A 49 21.89 2.96 -8.03
CA VAL A 49 20.77 3.00 -7.10
C VAL A 49 20.05 1.67 -7.16
N VAL A 50 19.92 0.99 -6.01
CA VAL A 50 19.12 -0.24 -5.89
C VAL A 50 17.78 0.17 -5.29
N LEU A 51 16.70 -0.08 -6.04
CA LEU A 51 15.34 0.09 -5.53
C LEU A 51 15.04 -1.07 -4.59
N VAL A 52 15.03 -0.81 -3.29
CA VAL A 52 14.52 -1.76 -2.29
C VAL A 52 13.05 -1.45 -2.08
N LYS A 53 12.17 -2.38 -2.49
CA LYS A 53 10.74 -2.27 -2.20
C LYS A 53 10.56 -2.48 -0.70
N ALA A 54 10.30 -1.41 0.05
CA ALA A 54 9.82 -1.52 1.42
C ALA A 54 8.38 -2.03 1.37
N GLU A 55 8.20 -3.32 1.59
CA GLU A 55 6.89 -3.97 1.58
C GLU A 55 6.21 -3.64 2.91
N ALA A 56 5.09 -2.92 2.86
CA ALA A 56 4.19 -2.85 4.00
C ALA A 56 3.81 -4.29 4.38
N VAL A 57 3.99 -4.66 5.66
CA VAL A 57 3.81 -6.05 6.10
C VAL A 57 2.32 -6.35 6.21
N ASN A 58 1.69 -6.69 5.08
CA ASN A 58 0.33 -7.19 5.07
C ASN A 58 0.30 -8.58 5.71
N ILE A 59 -0.57 -8.77 6.71
CA ILE A 59 -0.71 -10.07 7.40
C ILE A 59 -1.11 -11.15 6.39
N ASN A 60 -2.05 -10.85 5.49
CA ASN A 60 -2.48 -11.73 4.43
C ASN A 60 -1.76 -11.32 3.11
N PRO A 61 -0.97 -12.19 2.45
CA PRO A 61 -0.28 -11.91 1.20
C PRO A 61 -1.15 -12.28 0.00
N ASP A 62 -1.73 -13.49 -0.02
CA ASP A 62 -2.31 -14.08 -1.23
C ASP A 62 -3.73 -14.66 -1.05
N ILE A 63 -4.22 -14.84 0.17
CA ILE A 63 -5.47 -15.57 0.44
C ILE A 63 -6.67 -14.66 0.15
N ARG A 64 -7.55 -15.08 -0.78
CA ARG A 64 -8.89 -14.49 -1.03
C ARG A 64 -8.91 -12.95 -1.13
N LYS A 65 -8.02 -12.37 -1.95
CA LYS A 65 -7.89 -10.90 -2.13
C LYS A 65 -9.06 -10.20 -2.83
N SER A 66 -9.95 -10.97 -3.45
CA SER A 66 -11.20 -10.47 -4.03
C SER A 66 -12.22 -10.04 -2.97
N GLU A 67 -12.07 -10.51 -1.73
CA GLU A 67 -12.98 -10.20 -0.63
C GLU A 67 -12.43 -9.07 0.22
N GLU A 68 -13.27 -8.07 0.49
CA GLU A 68 -12.90 -6.96 1.37
C GLU A 68 -12.64 -7.43 2.81
N LYS A 69 -13.37 -8.47 3.24
CA LYS A 69 -13.19 -9.11 4.54
C LYS A 69 -13.37 -10.62 4.43
N VAL A 70 -12.28 -11.35 4.60
CA VAL A 70 -12.29 -12.81 4.62
C VAL A 70 -12.73 -13.30 6.00
N VAL A 71 -13.84 -14.05 6.04
CA VAL A 71 -14.41 -14.65 7.26
C VAL A 71 -14.75 -16.11 6.98
N ASP A 72 -14.39 -17.00 7.91
CA ASP A 72 -14.72 -18.43 7.85
C ASP A 72 -15.58 -18.79 9.08
N SER A 73 -16.73 -19.42 8.83
CA SER A 73 -17.65 -19.90 9.86
C SER A 73 -17.59 -21.43 9.91
N VAL A 74 -17.48 -22.00 11.11
CA VAL A 74 -17.42 -23.44 11.32
C VAL A 74 -18.40 -23.81 12.43
N VAL A 75 -19.26 -24.77 12.15
CA VAL A 75 -20.17 -25.35 13.15
C VAL A 75 -19.43 -26.48 13.87
N VAL A 76 -19.32 -26.38 15.20
CA VAL A 76 -18.51 -27.32 16.02
C VAL A 76 -19.01 -28.77 15.92
N THR A 77 -20.31 -28.97 15.67
CA THR A 77 -20.93 -30.30 15.56
C THR A 77 -20.46 -31.09 14.34
N GLU A 78 -20.11 -30.41 13.24
CA GLU A 78 -19.69 -30.99 11.96
C GLU A 78 -18.23 -31.42 11.95
N LEU A 79 -17.47 -31.11 13.00
CA LEU A 79 -16.08 -31.54 13.13
C LEU A 79 -16.01 -33.07 13.30
N SER A 80 -15.36 -33.71 12.34
CA SER A 80 -15.11 -35.16 12.32
C SER A 80 -13.95 -35.56 13.22
N LYS A 81 -12.99 -34.66 13.45
CA LYS A 81 -11.81 -34.91 14.28
C LYS A 81 -12.01 -34.38 15.70
N PRO A 82 -11.51 -35.08 16.74
CA PRO A 82 -11.59 -34.62 18.12
C PRO A 82 -10.81 -33.32 18.37
N LEU A 83 -9.81 -33.04 17.54
CA LEU A 83 -9.01 -31.82 17.58
C LEU A 83 -8.76 -31.33 16.15
N THR A 84 -9.20 -30.12 15.86
CA THR A 84 -9.04 -29.48 14.54
C THR A 84 -8.32 -28.16 14.70
N ALA A 85 -7.25 -27.97 13.93
CA ALA A 85 -6.40 -26.78 13.99
C ALA A 85 -6.75 -25.79 12.87
N TYR A 86 -7.07 -24.56 13.25
CA TYR A 86 -7.37 -23.45 12.35
C TYR A 86 -6.21 -22.46 12.24
N CYS A 87 -5.97 -21.97 11.04
CA CYS A 87 -4.88 -21.07 10.73
C CYS A 87 -5.15 -19.65 11.25
N ARG A 88 -4.12 -19.03 11.87
CA ARG A 88 -4.12 -17.61 12.23
C ARG A 88 -2.98 -16.81 11.59
N CYS A 89 -2.08 -17.49 10.88
CA CYS A 89 -0.89 -16.88 10.28
C CYS A 89 -1.10 -16.42 8.83
N TRP A 90 -2.22 -16.76 8.19
CA TRP A 90 -2.49 -16.44 6.78
C TRP A 90 -1.39 -16.92 5.81
N ARG A 91 -0.67 -17.99 6.17
CA ARG A 91 0.35 -18.65 5.32
C ARG A 91 -0.01 -20.09 4.97
N SER A 92 -1.15 -20.59 5.44
CA SER A 92 -1.55 -21.98 5.20
C SER A 92 -2.00 -22.17 3.76
N GLY A 93 -1.51 -23.23 3.10
CA GLY A 93 -2.00 -23.63 1.77
C GLY A 93 -3.39 -24.26 1.81
N THR A 94 -3.84 -24.75 2.97
CA THR A 94 -5.18 -25.33 3.18
C THR A 94 -6.07 -24.44 4.03
N PHE A 95 -5.85 -23.11 3.96
CA PHE A 95 -6.66 -22.12 4.67
C PHE A 95 -8.16 -22.38 4.43
N PRO A 96 -8.99 -22.46 5.48
CA PRO A 96 -8.78 -21.96 6.86
C PRO A 96 -8.09 -22.92 7.84
N LEU A 97 -7.72 -24.14 7.43
CA LEU A 97 -7.06 -25.11 8.29
C LEU A 97 -5.56 -24.80 8.45
N CYS A 98 -4.96 -25.28 9.54
CA CYS A 98 -3.52 -25.18 9.76
C CYS A 98 -2.77 -26.38 9.16
N ASP A 99 -1.81 -26.08 8.29
CA ASP A 99 -0.89 -27.03 7.63
C ASP A 99 0.52 -27.04 8.26
N GLY A 100 0.78 -26.19 9.26
CA GLY A 100 2.11 -26.02 9.87
C GLY A 100 2.96 -24.91 9.26
N SER A 101 2.47 -24.19 8.25
CA SER A 101 3.21 -23.09 7.60
C SER A 101 3.59 -21.94 8.55
N HIS A 102 2.89 -21.80 9.69
CA HIS A 102 3.26 -20.85 10.74
C HIS A 102 4.68 -21.08 11.29
N VAL A 103 5.20 -22.31 11.31
CA VAL A 103 6.57 -22.60 11.78
C VAL A 103 7.60 -21.95 10.87
N LYS A 104 7.39 -22.03 9.54
CA LYS A 104 8.28 -21.40 8.55
C LYS A 104 8.24 -19.88 8.67
N HIS A 105 7.04 -19.31 8.84
CA HIS A 105 6.83 -17.88 9.05
C HIS A 105 7.52 -17.37 10.33
N ASN A 106 7.34 -18.07 11.44
CA ASN A 106 7.98 -17.74 12.72
C ASN A 106 9.50 -17.75 12.61
N LYS A 107 10.07 -18.75 11.93
CA LYS A 107 11.53 -18.85 11.74
C LYS A 107 12.08 -17.73 10.83
N ALA A 108 11.34 -17.33 9.79
CA ALA A 108 11.79 -16.31 8.85
C ALA A 108 11.64 -14.88 9.39
N THR A 109 10.56 -14.62 10.12
CA THR A 109 10.20 -13.27 10.61
C THR A 109 10.64 -13.04 12.06
N GLY A 110 10.92 -14.09 12.82
CA GLY A 110 11.09 -14.02 14.28
C GLY A 110 9.76 -13.89 15.03
N ASP A 111 8.65 -14.29 14.40
CA ASP A 111 7.30 -14.21 14.94
C ASP A 111 6.96 -15.44 15.83
N ASN A 112 5.88 -15.38 16.57
CA ASN A 112 5.45 -16.41 17.53
C ASN A 112 3.98 -16.83 17.36
N VAL A 113 3.44 -16.74 16.15
CA VAL A 113 2.05 -17.11 15.86
C VAL A 113 1.84 -18.64 15.86
N GLY A 114 0.62 -19.06 16.17
CA GLY A 114 0.22 -20.47 16.17
C GLY A 114 -1.27 -20.66 15.88
N PRO A 115 -1.71 -21.89 15.59
CA PRO A 115 -3.09 -22.18 15.22
C PRO A 115 -4.07 -22.05 16.41
N LEU A 116 -5.36 -21.94 16.09
CA LEU A 116 -6.45 -22.12 17.04
C LEU A 116 -6.86 -23.59 17.05
N LEU A 117 -6.80 -24.25 18.20
CA LEU A 117 -7.20 -25.65 18.34
C LEU A 117 -8.64 -25.72 18.83
N LEU A 118 -9.55 -26.20 17.98
CA LEU A 118 -10.92 -26.51 18.36
C LEU A 118 -11.01 -27.97 18.79
N LYS A 119 -11.50 -28.20 20.01
CA LYS A 119 -11.77 -29.52 20.56
C LYS A 119 -13.27 -29.75 20.59
N LYS A 120 -13.70 -30.95 20.23
CA LYS A 120 -15.10 -31.39 20.31
C LYS A 120 -15.46 -31.83 21.73
#